data_AF-A0A1S1JW10-F1
#
_entry.id   AF-A0A1S1JW10-F1
#
_cell.length_a   1.000
_cell.length_b   1.000
_cell.length_c   1.000
_cell.angle_alpha   90.00
_cell.angle_beta   90.00
_cell.angle_gamma   90.00
#
_symmetry.space_group_name_H-M   'P 1'
#
loop_
_entity.id
_entity.type
_entity.pdbx_description
1 polymer ?
#
loop_
_entity_poly.entity_id
_entity_poly.type
_entity_poly.pdbx_seq_one_letter_code
_entity_poly.pdbx_strand_id
1 'polypeptide(L)'
;MRRFLELVDVNGQLQAQGTHARLTFGKRPRGAVFVYPFGRRFPPFKLSIKDGQLMIAGCWKGNFGVTGDPGFAEIASMLGQDEAARASAVPVAGLDPDELWAVGDRVSRAINQ
;
A
#
# COMPACT_ATOMS: atom_id res chain seq x y z
N MET A 1 -2.68 -11.45 -8.08
CA MET A 1 -1.51 -10.54 -8.04
C MET A 1 -1.11 -9.97 -9.40
N ARG A 2 -1.01 -10.75 -10.49
CA ARG A 2 -0.71 -10.21 -11.83
C ARG A 2 -1.59 -9.00 -12.19
N ARG A 3 -2.91 -9.12 -12.02
CA ARG A 3 -3.88 -8.04 -12.23
C ARG A 3 -3.58 -6.75 -11.44
N PHE A 4 -3.12 -6.87 -10.20
CA PHE A 4 -2.76 -5.72 -9.38
C PHE A 4 -1.56 -4.95 -9.98
N LEU A 5 -0.54 -5.66 -10.46
CA LEU A 5 0.61 -5.04 -11.12
C LEU A 5 0.22 -4.38 -12.44
N GLU A 6 -0.71 -4.96 -13.21
CA GLU A 6 -1.26 -4.33 -14.41
C GLU A 6 -1.97 -3.00 -14.07
N LEU A 7 -2.73 -2.94 -12.97
CA LEU A 7 -3.36 -1.70 -12.50
C LEU A 7 -2.34 -0.63 -12.08
N VAL A 8 -1.25 -1.05 -11.45
CA VAL A 8 -0.12 -0.15 -11.11
C VAL A 8 0.55 0.38 -12.38
N ASP A 9 0.75 -0.46 -13.40
CA ASP A 9 1.33 -0.05 -14.67
C ASP A 9 0.44 0.93 -15.42
N VAL A 10 -0.88 0.66 -15.48
CA VAL A 10 -1.87 1.61 -16.02
C VAL A 10 -1.82 2.93 -15.26
N ASN A 11 -1.70 2.91 -13.93
CA ASN A 11 -1.54 4.13 -13.12
C ASN A 11 -0.23 4.89 -13.42
N GLY A 12 0.81 4.21 -13.87
CA GLY A 12 2.06 4.80 -14.35
C GLY A 12 1.89 5.61 -15.63
N GLN A 13 0.86 5.32 -16.44
CA GLN A 13 0.55 6.04 -17.67
C GLN A 13 -0.37 7.26 -17.47
N LEU A 14 -1.00 7.37 -16.29
CA LEU A 14 -1.87 8.49 -15.94
C LEU A 14 -1.09 9.66 -15.33
N GLN A 15 -1.67 10.86 -15.40
CA GLN A 15 -1.10 12.07 -14.80
C GLN A 15 -0.77 11.86 -13.32
N ALA A 16 0.46 12.20 -12.93
CA ALA A 16 0.89 12.15 -11.54
C ALA A 16 0.23 13.22 -10.67
N GLN A 17 -0.05 12.86 -9.42
CA GLN A 17 -0.56 13.73 -8.37
C GLN A 17 0.48 13.96 -7.26
N GLY A 18 1.73 13.61 -7.53
CA GLY A 18 2.88 13.81 -6.66
C GLY A 18 4.17 13.41 -7.35
N THR A 19 5.29 13.45 -6.61
CA THR A 19 6.64 13.27 -7.16
C THR A 19 7.21 11.86 -6.97
N HIS A 20 6.52 10.98 -6.25
CA HIS A 20 7.03 9.63 -5.99
C HIS A 20 6.85 8.70 -7.19
N ALA A 21 7.83 7.83 -7.40
CA ALA A 21 7.66 6.65 -8.26
C ALA A 21 6.52 5.77 -7.72
N ARG A 22 5.69 5.23 -8.62
CA ARG A 22 4.50 4.43 -8.24
C ARG A 22 4.83 3.20 -7.41
N LEU A 23 6.02 2.65 -7.63
CA LEU A 23 6.63 1.61 -6.82
C LEU A 23 8.00 2.10 -6.37
N THR A 24 8.25 2.03 -5.07
CA THR A 24 9.57 2.32 -4.51
C THR A 24 10.03 1.16 -3.66
N PHE A 25 11.20 0.61 -3.97
CA PHE A 25 11.81 -0.43 -3.14
C PHE A 25 12.46 0.22 -1.90
N GLY A 26 12.11 -0.27 -0.72
CA GLY A 26 12.72 0.15 0.54
C GLY A 26 14.14 -0.38 0.76
N LYS A 27 14.49 -0.72 2.00
CA LYS A 27 15.86 -1.12 2.37
C LYS A 27 16.14 -2.61 2.12
N ARG A 28 17.27 -2.94 1.45
CA ARG A 28 17.79 -4.33 1.33
C ARG A 28 18.39 -4.84 2.66
N PRO A 29 18.43 -6.17 2.94
CA PRO A 29 17.97 -7.29 2.11
C PRO A 29 16.50 -7.68 2.34
N ARG A 30 15.89 -7.26 3.45
CA ARG A 30 14.50 -7.59 3.82
C ARG A 30 13.52 -6.48 3.43
N GLY A 31 13.67 -6.02 2.18
CA GLY A 31 12.95 -4.87 1.68
C GLY A 31 11.49 -5.15 1.38
N ALA A 32 10.71 -4.08 1.32
CA ALA A 32 9.35 -4.08 0.84
C ALA A 32 9.25 -3.12 -0.34
N VAL A 33 8.32 -3.40 -1.25
CA VAL A 33 7.91 -2.47 -2.29
C VAL A 33 6.74 -1.65 -1.76
N PHE A 34 6.93 -0.35 -1.62
CA PHE A 34 5.88 0.59 -1.26
C PHE A 34 5.10 0.97 -2.52
N VAL A 35 3.78 0.95 -2.41
CA VAL A 35 2.89 1.34 -3.50
C VAL A 35 2.46 2.77 -3.28
N TYR A 36 2.65 3.63 -4.28
CA TYR A 36 2.30 5.04 -4.26
C TYR A 36 1.30 5.34 -5.39
N PRO A 37 -0.02 5.11 -5.18
CA PRO A 37 -1.04 5.43 -6.17
C PRO A 37 -0.91 6.88 -6.63
N PHE A 38 -0.85 7.09 -7.94
CA PHE A 38 -0.65 8.40 -8.57
C PHE A 38 0.60 9.17 -8.07
N GLY A 39 1.57 8.48 -7.45
CA GLY A 39 2.83 9.05 -6.98
C GLY A 39 2.67 10.04 -5.84
N ARG A 40 1.57 9.94 -5.09
CA ARG A 40 1.33 10.76 -3.90
C ARG A 40 2.43 10.54 -2.85
N ARG A 41 2.49 11.43 -1.86
CA ARG A 41 3.62 11.53 -0.93
C ARG A 41 3.74 10.36 0.05
N PHE A 42 2.61 9.83 0.51
CA PHE A 42 2.56 8.77 1.52
C PHE A 42 1.89 7.50 0.96
N PRO A 43 2.47 6.31 1.19
CA PRO A 43 1.93 5.07 0.67
C PRO A 43 0.86 4.49 1.62
N PRO A 44 -0.24 3.93 1.11
CA PRO A 44 -1.22 3.23 1.93
C PRO A 44 -0.67 1.92 2.53
N PHE A 45 0.13 1.18 1.75
CA PHE A 45 0.66 -0.13 2.11
C PHE A 45 1.96 -0.47 1.37
N LYS A 46 2.56 -1.60 1.76
CA LYS A 46 3.76 -2.17 1.14
C LYS A 46 3.62 -3.68 0.96
N LEU A 47 4.33 -4.20 -0.04
CA LEU A 47 4.41 -5.61 -0.37
C LEU A 47 5.79 -6.17 -0.04
N SER A 48 5.87 -7.40 0.45
CA SER A 48 7.15 -8.08 0.74
C SER A 48 7.04 -9.57 0.50
N ILE A 49 8.16 -10.25 0.30
CA ILE A 49 8.20 -11.72 0.27
C ILE A 49 8.64 -12.23 1.63
N LYS A 50 7.91 -13.20 2.19
CA LYS A 50 8.30 -13.95 3.38
C LYS A 50 7.99 -15.42 3.14
N ASP A 51 8.98 -16.29 3.35
CA ASP A 51 8.83 -17.75 3.23
C ASP A 51 8.20 -18.19 1.89
N GLY A 52 8.58 -17.54 0.79
CA GLY A 52 8.05 -17.80 -0.55
C GLY A 52 6.65 -17.22 -0.83
N GLN A 53 6.03 -16.57 0.15
CA GLN A 53 4.71 -15.98 0.02
C GLN A 53 4.78 -14.46 -0.13
N LEU A 54 3.88 -13.92 -0.95
CA LEU A 54 3.68 -12.48 -1.06
C LEU A 54 2.80 -12.01 0.10
N MET A 55 3.34 -11.04 0.84
CA MET A 55 2.74 -10.45 2.02
C MET A 55 2.42 -8.98 1.76
N ILE A 56 1.38 -8.48 2.43
CA ILE A 56 0.99 -7.08 2.46
C ILE A 56 0.95 -6.57 3.91
N ALA A 57 1.38 -5.34 4.12
CA ALA A 57 1.21 -4.63 5.39
C ALA A 57 0.88 -3.16 5.12
N GLY A 58 -0.03 -2.59 5.90
CA GLY A 58 -0.28 -1.16 5.83
C GLY A 58 0.84 -0.31 6.42
N CYS A 59 0.76 0.99 6.15
CA CYS A 59 1.80 1.96 6.51
C CYS A 59 1.40 2.89 7.68
N TRP A 60 0.29 2.63 8.36
CA TRP A 60 -0.22 3.43 9.49
C TRP A 60 0.69 3.47 10.74
N LYS A 61 1.69 2.58 10.83
CA LYS A 61 2.80 2.62 11.82
C LYS A 61 4.18 2.69 11.15
N GLY A 62 4.26 3.24 9.94
CA GLY A 62 5.45 3.21 9.08
C GLY A 62 6.49 4.29 9.32
N ASN A 63 6.34 5.12 10.36
CA ASN A 63 7.14 6.33 10.61
C ASN A 63 7.10 7.35 9.44
N PHE A 64 5.95 7.44 8.79
CA PHE A 64 5.66 8.52 7.85
C PHE A 64 5.10 9.74 8.60
N GLY A 65 5.06 10.90 7.95
CA GLY A 65 4.45 12.11 8.51
C GLY A 65 2.94 11.98 8.81
N VAL A 66 2.31 10.88 8.36
CA VAL A 66 0.89 10.54 8.53
C VAL A 66 0.69 9.31 9.42
N THR A 67 1.66 9.00 10.27
CA THR A 67 1.56 7.86 11.19
C THR A 67 0.37 8.06 12.14
N GLY A 68 -0.52 7.06 12.21
CA GLY A 68 -1.74 7.12 13.03
C GLY A 68 -2.91 7.87 12.41
N ASP A 69 -2.83 8.27 11.14
CA ASP A 69 -3.93 8.93 10.43
C ASP A 69 -5.16 8.01 10.29
N PRO A 70 -6.39 8.47 10.60
CA PRO A 70 -7.60 7.65 10.49
C PRO A 70 -7.94 7.26 9.04
N GLY A 71 -7.37 7.94 8.03
CA GLY A 71 -7.51 7.58 6.62
C GLY A 71 -7.01 6.17 6.28
N PHE A 72 -6.24 5.53 7.16
CA PHE A 72 -5.82 4.13 7.01
C PHE A 72 -6.88 3.09 7.41
N ALA A 73 -8.01 3.50 8.03
CA ALA A 73 -9.01 2.56 8.56
C ALA A 73 -9.54 1.57 7.49
N GLU A 74 -9.74 2.03 6.26
CA GLU A 74 -10.27 1.18 5.18
C GLU A 74 -9.29 0.04 4.80
N ILE A 75 -7.99 0.34 4.68
CA ILE A 75 -7.00 -0.71 4.40
C ILE A 75 -6.76 -1.60 5.63
N ALA A 76 -6.87 -1.06 6.85
CA ALA A 76 -6.80 -1.89 8.05
C ALA A 76 -7.94 -2.91 8.08
N SER A 77 -9.18 -2.46 7.84
CA SER A 77 -10.36 -3.32 7.78
C SER A 77 -10.26 -4.41 6.71
N MET A 78 -9.84 -4.05 5.49
CA MET A 78 -9.60 -5.03 4.41
C MET A 78 -8.58 -6.11 4.82
N LEU A 79 -7.57 -5.75 5.60
CA LEU A 79 -6.55 -6.69 6.08
C LEU A 79 -6.95 -7.43 7.37
N GLY A 80 -8.19 -7.27 7.84
CA GLY A 80 -8.69 -7.86 9.08
C GLY A 80 -8.00 -7.29 10.33
N GLN A 81 -7.61 -6.02 10.28
CA GLN A 81 -6.82 -5.33 11.30
C GLN A 81 -7.48 -4.01 11.72
N ASP A 82 -6.87 -3.38 12.72
CA ASP A 82 -7.23 -2.07 13.27
C ASP A 82 -6.04 -1.11 13.09
N GLU A 83 -6.28 0.08 12.54
CA GLU A 83 -5.27 1.09 12.27
C GLU A 83 -4.65 1.73 13.54
N ALA A 84 -5.36 1.67 14.67
CA ALA A 84 -4.81 2.07 15.96
C ALA A 84 -3.73 1.07 16.44
N ALA A 85 -3.86 -0.20 16.05
CA ALA A 85 -2.96 -1.30 16.39
C ALA A 85 -1.72 -1.38 15.47
N ARG A 86 -0.87 -2.39 15.72
CA ARG A 86 0.32 -2.65 14.90
C ARG A 86 -0.08 -3.19 13.53
N ALA A 87 0.44 -2.56 12.46
CA ALA A 87 0.36 -3.08 11.10
C ALA A 87 1.14 -4.39 10.96
N SER A 88 0.41 -5.51 10.91
CA SER A 88 0.96 -6.85 10.75
C SER A 88 0.93 -7.25 9.27
N ALA A 89 1.98 -7.94 8.83
CA ALA A 89 2.03 -8.46 7.47
C ALA A 89 1.16 -9.71 7.36
N VAL A 90 0.24 -9.72 6.40
CA VAL A 90 -0.67 -10.85 6.12
C VAL A 90 -0.47 -11.35 4.69
N PRO A 91 -0.77 -12.62 4.39
CA PRO A 91 -0.71 -13.14 3.03
C PRO A 91 -1.65 -12.35 2.12
N VAL A 92 -1.23 -12.09 0.88
CA VAL A 92 -2.12 -11.50 -0.14
C VAL A 92 -3.08 -12.54 -0.73
N ALA A 93 -2.84 -13.83 -0.45
CA ALA A 93 -3.73 -14.90 -0.89
C ALA A 93 -5.16 -14.66 -0.36
N GLY A 94 -6.14 -14.60 -1.28
CA GLY A 94 -7.54 -14.34 -0.96
C GLY A 94 -8.00 -12.89 -1.13
N LEU A 95 -7.09 -11.93 -1.33
CA LEU A 95 -7.48 -10.55 -1.65
C LEU A 95 -7.81 -10.40 -3.14
N ASP A 96 -8.92 -9.72 -3.44
CA ASP A 96 -9.25 -9.32 -4.79
C ASP A 96 -8.30 -8.20 -5.28
N PRO A 97 -7.62 -8.38 -6.44
CA PRO A 97 -6.67 -7.38 -6.94
C PRO A 97 -7.26 -6.02 -7.28
N ASP A 98 -8.47 -5.98 -7.85
CA ASP A 98 -9.13 -4.75 -8.27
C ASP A 98 -9.66 -4.00 -7.03
N GLU A 99 -10.19 -4.72 -6.04
CA GLU A 99 -10.60 -4.17 -4.75
C GLU A 99 -9.41 -3.61 -3.97
N LEU A 100 -8.30 -4.36 -3.88
CA LEU A 100 -7.08 -3.90 -3.21
C LEU A 100 -6.53 -2.62 -3.83
N TRP A 101 -6.56 -2.51 -5.17
CA TRP A 101 -6.16 -1.28 -5.85
C TRP A 101 -7.11 -0.13 -5.53
N ALA A 102 -8.43 -0.36 -5.58
CA ALA A 102 -9.43 0.66 -5.32
C ALA A 102 -9.35 1.21 -3.88
N VAL A 103 -9.23 0.32 -2.88
CA VAL A 103 -8.99 0.71 -1.47
C VAL A 103 -7.65 1.43 -1.35
N GLY A 104 -6.60 0.93 -2.01
CA GLY A 104 -5.29 1.58 -2.05
C GLY A 104 -5.34 3.02 -2.54
N ASP A 105 -6.04 3.32 -3.64
CA ASP A 105 -6.19 4.68 -4.13
C ASP A 105 -7.00 5.56 -3.18
N ARG A 106 -8.12 5.06 -2.62
CA ARG A 106 -8.94 5.82 -1.66
C ARG A 106 -8.16 6.19 -0.41
N VAL A 107 -7.49 5.22 0.22
CA VAL A 107 -6.63 5.46 1.38
C VAL A 107 -5.48 6.40 1.02
N SER A 108 -4.85 6.20 -0.15
CA SER A 108 -3.80 7.10 -0.62
C SER A 108 -4.29 8.54 -0.78
N ARG A 109 -5.53 8.77 -1.24
CA ARG A 109 -6.11 10.11 -1.29
C ARG A 109 -6.32 10.66 0.12
N ALA A 110 -6.91 9.88 1.02
CA ALA A 110 -7.24 10.31 2.38
C ALA A 110 -6.00 10.78 3.16
N ILE A 111 -4.94 9.97 3.18
CA ILE A 111 -3.72 10.27 3.94
C ILE A 111 -2.81 11.32 3.26
N ASN A 112 -3.16 11.84 2.09
CA ASN A 112 -2.36 12.84 1.36
C ASN A 112 -3.13 14.15 1.12
N GLN A 113 -4.19 14.40 1.90
CA GLN A 113 -4.85 15.71 1.95
C GLN A 113 -4.04 16.74 2.74
#